data_AF-A0A3B8ZAT8-F1
#
_entry.id   AF-A0A3B8ZAT8-F1
#
_cell.length_a   1.000
_cell.length_b   1.000
_cell.length_c   1.000
_cell.angle_alpha   90.00
_cell.angle_beta   90.00
_cell.angle_gamma   90.00
#
_symmetry.space_group_name_H-M   'P 1'
#
loop_
_entity.id
_entity.type
_entity.pdbx_description
1 polymer ?
#
loop_
_entity_poly.entity_id
_entity_poly.type
_entity_poly.pdbx_seq_one_letter_code
_entity_poly.pdbx_strand_id
1 'polypeptide(L)'
;GCTDPIQYAGNGLAKIVTQKISYSSEDKIAVEITAYLEDGWHITAAVLPTGSYVALKFKMAEKELCWKEHEVTYPSGTVSLMLNQDKVEIYENNFTVSAILVRTEKPEDVLSSSVSFDLTLQLCDKNNCLLPETLQFVI
;
A
#
# COMPACT_ATOMS: atom_id res chain seq x y z
N GLY A 1 -18.99 -8.03 -13.25
CA GLY A 1 -17.88 -8.63 -12.51
C GLY A 1 -16.95 -7.52 -12.14
N CYS A 2 -16.86 -7.17 -10.86
CA CYS A 2 -15.82 -6.26 -10.39
C CYS A 2 -14.56 -7.09 -10.20
N THR A 3 -13.59 -6.91 -11.08
CA THR A 3 -12.24 -7.43 -10.84
C THR A 3 -11.55 -6.46 -9.90
N ASP A 4 -11.12 -6.96 -8.74
CA ASP A 4 -10.25 -6.23 -7.80
C ASP A 4 -9.06 -5.64 -8.58
N PRO A 5 -8.73 -4.36 -8.43
CA PRO A 5 -7.63 -3.75 -9.17
C PRO A 5 -6.29 -4.38 -8.80
N ILE A 6 -5.51 -4.74 -9.82
CA ILE A 6 -4.20 -5.41 -9.69
C ILE A 6 -3.15 -4.53 -10.34
N GLN A 7 -2.04 -4.32 -9.65
CA GLN A 7 -0.82 -3.76 -10.21
C GLN A 7 0.40 -4.59 -9.83
N TYR A 8 1.50 -4.34 -10.53
CA TYR A 8 2.76 -5.02 -10.31
C TYR A 8 3.86 -4.00 -10.05
N ALA A 9 4.82 -4.34 -9.19
CA ALA A 9 6.01 -3.55 -8.94
C ALA A 9 7.29 -4.35 -9.21
N GLY A 10 8.40 -3.66 -9.44
CA GLY A 10 9.72 -4.28 -9.65
C GLY A 10 9.74 -5.23 -10.85
N ASN A 11 9.10 -4.87 -11.96
CA ASN A 11 8.97 -5.73 -13.14
C ASN A 11 8.31 -7.10 -12.87
N GLY A 12 7.33 -7.14 -11.95
CA GLY A 12 6.52 -8.35 -11.69
C GLY A 12 6.93 -9.13 -10.44
N LEU A 13 7.92 -8.65 -9.69
CA LEU A 13 8.40 -9.28 -8.46
C LEU A 13 7.43 -9.13 -7.28
N ALA A 14 6.55 -8.14 -7.36
CA ALA A 14 5.44 -7.98 -6.43
C ALA A 14 4.14 -7.78 -7.19
N LYS A 15 3.10 -8.51 -6.80
CA LYS A 15 1.72 -8.31 -7.23
C LYS A 15 0.96 -7.67 -6.09
N ILE A 16 0.34 -6.52 -6.36
CA ILE A 16 -0.47 -5.76 -5.41
C ILE A 16 -1.92 -5.86 -5.84
N VAL A 17 -2.77 -6.39 -4.95
CA VAL A 17 -4.22 -6.54 -5.16
C VAL A 17 -4.93 -5.63 -4.17
N THR A 18 -5.92 -4.87 -4.65
CA THR A 18 -6.67 -3.94 -3.80
C THR A 18 -8.15 -4.28 -3.80
N GLN A 19 -8.77 -4.21 -2.62
CA GLN A 19 -10.18 -4.48 -2.45
C GLN A 19 -10.85 -3.35 -1.67
N LYS A 20 -11.99 -2.88 -2.18
CA LYS A 20 -12.86 -1.94 -1.47
C LYS A 20 -13.90 -2.72 -0.66
N ILE A 21 -13.93 -2.50 0.64
CA ILE A 21 -14.89 -3.09 1.57
C ILE A 21 -15.81 -1.96 2.05
N SER A 22 -17.08 -2.01 1.65
CA SER A 22 -18.08 -1.07 2.11
C SER A 22 -18.63 -1.48 3.48
N TYR A 23 -18.75 -0.51 4.39
CA TYR A 23 -19.49 -0.71 5.63
C TYR A 23 -21.00 -0.47 5.42
N SER A 24 -21.80 -0.79 6.44
CA SER A 24 -23.24 -0.46 6.45
C SER A 24 -23.52 1.05 6.41
N SER A 25 -22.51 1.90 6.65
CA SER A 25 -22.56 3.35 6.49
C SER A 25 -21.83 3.76 5.22
N GLU A 26 -22.47 4.56 4.37
CA GLU A 26 -21.88 5.10 3.14
C GLU A 26 -20.74 6.09 3.38
N ASP A 27 -20.57 6.55 4.62
CA ASP A 27 -19.57 7.56 4.98
C ASP A 27 -18.23 6.93 5.41
N LYS A 28 -18.14 5.61 5.43
CA LYS A 28 -16.91 4.87 5.75
C LYS A 28 -16.70 3.70 4.80
N ILE A 29 -15.47 3.54 4.36
CA ILE A 29 -15.02 2.34 3.65
C ILE A 29 -13.70 1.86 4.24
N ALA A 30 -13.41 0.59 4.03
CA ALA A 30 -12.08 0.04 4.20
C ALA A 30 -11.49 -0.29 2.82
N VAL A 31 -10.19 -0.07 2.70
CA VAL A 31 -9.38 -0.50 1.57
C VAL A 31 -8.39 -1.52 2.09
N GLU A 32 -8.44 -2.74 1.57
CA GLU A 32 -7.44 -3.77 1.83
C GLU A 32 -6.49 -3.85 0.64
N ILE A 33 -5.20 -3.84 0.94
CA ILE A 33 -4.11 -3.88 -0.04
C ILE A 33 -3.25 -5.08 0.30
N THR A 34 -3.37 -6.15 -0.47
CA THR A 34 -2.59 -7.36 -0.29
C THR A 34 -1.42 -7.38 -1.26
N ALA A 35 -0.21 -7.48 -0.72
CA ALA A 35 1.00 -7.70 -1.48
C ALA A 35 1.32 -9.20 -1.53
N TYR A 36 1.62 -9.70 -2.72
CA TYR A 36 2.18 -11.03 -2.97
C TYR A 36 3.57 -10.85 -3.56
N LEU A 37 4.58 -11.39 -2.88
CA LEU A 37 5.98 -11.25 -3.28
C LEU A 37 6.50 -12.55 -3.86
N GLU A 38 7.33 -12.45 -4.90
CA GLU A 38 8.13 -13.56 -5.40
C GLU A 38 9.15 -14.02 -4.35
N ASP A 39 9.54 -15.29 -4.42
CA ASP A 39 10.46 -15.88 -3.45
C ASP A 39 11.81 -15.14 -3.39
N GLY A 40 12.25 -14.81 -2.17
CA GLY A 40 13.49 -14.07 -1.92
C GLY A 40 13.40 -12.56 -2.11
N TRP A 41 12.20 -12.04 -2.40
CA TRP A 41 11.92 -10.61 -2.45
C TRP A 41 11.11 -10.14 -1.25
N HIS A 42 11.38 -8.90 -0.86
CA HIS A 42 10.86 -8.28 0.35
C HIS A 42 10.50 -6.83 0.09
N ILE A 43 9.54 -6.29 0.83
CA ILE A 43 9.23 -4.85 0.82
C ILE A 43 9.72 -4.24 2.13
N THR A 44 10.36 -3.08 2.07
CA THR A 44 10.74 -2.30 3.25
C THR A 44 9.53 -1.95 4.13
N ALA A 45 9.68 -2.09 5.45
CA ALA A 45 8.58 -1.88 6.39
C ALA A 45 8.12 -0.41 6.43
N ALA A 46 6.92 -0.16 6.96
CA ALA A 46 6.35 1.18 7.08
C ALA A 46 7.06 2.06 8.12
N VAL A 47 7.77 1.44 9.07
CA VAL A 47 8.58 2.13 10.08
C VAL A 47 10.03 1.73 9.87
N LEU A 48 10.82 2.66 9.34
CA LEU A 48 12.25 2.49 9.16
C LEU A 48 13.02 3.44 10.06
N PRO A 49 14.21 3.04 10.54
CA PRO A 49 15.16 4.02 11.05
C PRO A 49 15.51 5.02 9.93
N THR A 50 15.72 6.29 10.30
CA THR A 50 16.14 7.35 9.37
C THR A 50 17.34 6.89 8.54
N GLY A 51 17.25 6.96 7.21
CA GLY A 51 18.30 6.45 6.33
C GLY A 51 17.94 6.49 4.84
N SER A 52 18.69 5.72 4.06
CA SER A 52 18.68 5.71 2.59
C SER A 52 17.55 4.89 1.96
N TYR A 53 16.68 4.27 2.76
CA TYR A 53 15.60 3.39 2.32
C TYR A 53 14.25 4.09 2.42
N VAL A 54 13.34 3.74 1.51
CA VAL A 54 11.99 4.29 1.47
C VAL A 54 11.03 3.32 2.14
N ALA A 55 10.29 3.81 3.13
CA ALA A 55 9.28 3.02 3.84
C ALA A 55 8.05 2.75 2.96
N LEU A 56 7.42 1.59 3.15
CA LEU A 56 6.08 1.33 2.61
C LEU A 56 5.11 2.40 3.10
N LYS A 57 4.41 3.05 2.17
CA LYS A 57 3.56 4.19 2.50
C LYS A 57 2.29 4.21 1.66
N PHE A 58 1.15 4.20 2.35
CA PHE A 58 -0.15 4.59 1.81
C PHE A 58 -0.31 6.11 1.86
N LYS A 59 -0.94 6.69 0.83
CA LYS A 59 -1.32 8.10 0.82
C LYS A 59 -2.54 8.29 -0.09
N MET A 60 -3.46 9.18 0.26
CA MET A 60 -4.49 9.62 -0.68
C MET A 60 -3.86 10.29 -1.91
N ALA A 61 -4.42 10.04 -3.10
CA ALA A 61 -3.94 10.67 -4.32
C ALA A 61 -4.15 12.19 -4.24
N GLU A 62 -3.28 12.98 -4.87
CA GLU A 62 -3.33 14.45 -4.74
C GLU A 62 -4.64 15.09 -5.21
N LYS A 63 -5.35 14.42 -6.11
CA LYS A 63 -6.63 14.87 -6.67
C LYS A 63 -7.85 14.20 -6.03
N GLU A 64 -7.67 13.42 -4.96
CA GLU A 64 -8.77 12.84 -4.21
C GLU A 64 -9.41 13.91 -3.32
N LEU A 65 -10.73 14.11 -3.47
CA LEU A 65 -11.48 15.18 -2.81
C LEU A 65 -12.63 14.65 -1.94
N CYS A 66 -13.12 13.45 -2.23
CA CYS A 66 -14.29 12.87 -1.59
C CYS A 66 -13.95 12.04 -0.36
N TRP A 67 -12.72 11.53 -0.28
CA TRP A 67 -12.27 10.64 0.78
C TRP A 67 -11.01 11.17 1.45
N LYS A 68 -10.94 11.02 2.77
CA LYS A 68 -9.70 11.20 3.53
C LYS A 68 -9.30 9.92 4.24
N GLU A 69 -7.99 9.76 4.37
CA GLU A 69 -7.39 8.79 5.27
C GLU A 69 -7.83 9.11 6.71
N HIS A 70 -8.36 8.10 7.40
CA HIS A 70 -8.66 8.18 8.82
C HIS A 70 -7.68 7.37 9.65
N GLU A 71 -7.40 6.14 9.22
CA GLU A 71 -6.47 5.23 9.86
C GLU A 71 -5.82 4.33 8.81
N VAL A 72 -4.51 4.08 8.94
CA VAL A 72 -3.79 3.08 8.15
C VAL A 72 -3.11 2.12 9.10
N THR A 73 -3.41 0.84 8.95
CA THR A 73 -2.83 -0.25 9.72
C THR A 73 -1.89 -1.03 8.81
N TYR A 74 -0.62 -1.02 9.15
CA TYR A 74 0.40 -1.85 8.52
C TYR A 74 0.54 -3.18 9.27
N PRO A 75 1.00 -4.25 8.61
CA PRO A 75 1.17 -5.54 9.26
C PRO A 75 2.22 -5.45 10.37
N SER A 76 1.99 -6.20 11.45
CA SER A 76 2.84 -6.19 12.65
C SER A 76 4.08 -7.07 12.53
N GLY A 77 4.09 -8.06 11.62
CA GLY A 77 5.21 -8.97 11.42
C GLY A 77 6.25 -8.38 10.48
N THR A 78 7.33 -7.84 11.03
CA THR A 78 8.54 -7.49 10.26
C THR A 78 9.68 -8.43 10.60
N VAL A 79 10.58 -8.61 9.64
CA VAL A 79 11.87 -9.28 9.81
C VAL A 79 12.97 -8.27 9.57
N SER A 80 14.06 -8.39 10.31
CA SER A 80 15.23 -7.55 10.09
C SER A 80 16.14 -8.14 9.01
N LEU A 81 16.44 -7.37 7.97
CA LEU A 81 17.40 -7.70 6.93
C LEU A 81 18.63 -6.80 7.03
N MET A 82 19.83 -7.38 6.93
CA MET A 82 21.07 -6.63 6.86
C MET A 82 21.39 -6.28 5.41
N LEU A 83 21.34 -4.99 5.07
CA LEU A 83 21.60 -4.46 3.74
C LEU A 83 22.71 -3.42 3.82
N ASN A 84 23.84 -3.66 3.15
CA ASN A 84 24.97 -2.72 3.12
C ASN A 84 25.38 -2.17 4.50
N GLN A 85 25.40 -3.04 5.52
CA GLN A 85 25.70 -2.74 6.93
C GLN A 85 24.59 -2.05 7.72
N ASP A 86 23.48 -1.67 7.08
CA ASP A 86 22.29 -1.17 7.74
C ASP A 86 21.33 -2.31 8.08
N LYS A 87 20.69 -2.19 9.24
CA LYS A 87 19.60 -3.07 9.64
C LYS A 87 18.27 -2.45 9.20
N VAL A 88 17.58 -3.10 8.27
CA VAL A 88 16.34 -2.64 7.67
C VAL A 88 15.21 -3.59 8.05
N GLU A 89 14.09 -3.05 8.53
CA GLU A 89 12.89 -3.85 8.76
C GLU A 89 12.16 -4.06 7.44
N ILE A 90 11.75 -5.30 7.18
CA ILE A 90 11.11 -5.73 5.93
C ILE A 90 9.88 -6.58 6.20
N TYR A 91 8.96 -6.60 5.23
CA TYR A 91 7.88 -7.56 5.10
C TYR A 91 8.27 -8.67 4.14
N GLU A 92 8.05 -9.92 4.55
CA GLU A 92 8.29 -11.12 3.74
C GLU A 92 6.96 -11.76 3.31
N ASN A 93 7.03 -12.63 2.30
CA ASN A 93 5.90 -13.41 1.80
C ASN A 93 4.73 -12.51 1.37
N ASN A 94 3.50 -12.91 1.70
CA ASN A 94 2.32 -12.08 1.52
C ASN A 94 1.98 -11.34 2.81
N PHE A 95 1.43 -10.14 2.65
CA PHE A 95 0.95 -9.34 3.76
C PHE A 95 -0.16 -8.40 3.28
N THR A 96 -0.94 -7.87 4.23
CA THR A 96 -2.03 -6.94 3.93
C THR A 96 -1.87 -5.65 4.72
N VAL A 97 -2.05 -4.52 4.04
CA VAL A 97 -2.23 -3.19 4.63
C VAL A 97 -3.70 -2.86 4.57
N SER A 98 -4.24 -2.28 5.64
CA SER A 98 -5.65 -1.89 5.72
C SER A 98 -5.76 -0.40 5.97
N ALA A 99 -6.57 0.30 5.18
CA ALA A 99 -6.82 1.73 5.35
C ALA A 99 -8.32 1.96 5.55
N ILE A 100 -8.68 2.64 6.65
CA ILE A 100 -10.03 3.13 6.89
C ILE A 100 -10.11 4.55 6.34
N LEU A 101 -11.06 4.76 5.45
CA LEU A 101 -11.32 6.05 4.82
C LEU A 101 -12.68 6.56 5.24
N VAL A 102 -12.77 7.87 5.42
CA VAL A 102 -14.02 8.55 5.75
C VAL A 102 -14.33 9.58 4.70
N ARG A 103 -15.62 9.67 4.36
CA ARG A 103 -16.10 10.59 3.34
C ARG A 103 -16.03 12.04 3.86
N THR A 104 -15.49 12.95 3.06
CA THR A 104 -15.33 14.37 3.39
C THR A 104 -16.37 15.25 2.72
N GLU A 105 -16.74 14.93 1.49
CA GLU A 105 -17.72 15.67 0.70
C GLU A 105 -18.75 14.68 0.11
N LYS A 106 -20.01 15.11 0.01
CA LYS A 106 -21.08 14.38 -0.68
C LYS A 106 -21.49 15.15 -1.95
N PRO A 107 -20.66 15.18 -3.00
CA PRO A 107 -21.16 15.64 -4.28
C PRO A 107 -22.26 14.69 -4.75
N GLU A 108 -23.32 15.23 -5.36
CA GLU A 108 -24.48 14.45 -5.88
C GLU A 108 -24.10 13.48 -7.02
N ASP A 109 -22.83 13.44 -7.42
CA ASP A 109 -22.36 12.74 -8.60
C ASP A 109 -21.92 11.30 -8.33
N VAL A 110 -22.17 10.43 -9.31
CA VAL A 110 -22.01 8.96 -9.23
C VAL A 110 -20.54 8.54 -8.99
N LEU A 111 -19.59 9.39 -9.40
CA LEU A 111 -18.15 9.20 -9.22
C LEU A 111 -17.65 9.44 -7.78
N SER A 112 -18.48 9.98 -6.89
CA SER A 112 -18.14 10.13 -5.46
C SER A 112 -17.86 8.80 -4.73
N SER A 113 -18.23 7.67 -5.35
CA SER A 113 -18.08 6.33 -4.82
C SER A 113 -16.71 5.69 -5.08
N SER A 114 -15.92 6.24 -6.00
CA SER A 114 -14.55 5.80 -6.25
C SER A 114 -13.55 6.48 -5.32
N VAL A 115 -12.45 5.80 -5.04
CA VAL A 115 -11.37 6.27 -4.18
C VAL A 115 -10.05 6.15 -4.93
N SER A 116 -9.28 7.23 -4.91
CA SER A 116 -7.95 7.28 -5.49
C SER A 116 -6.85 7.38 -4.43
N PHE A 117 -5.86 6.49 -4.48
CA PHE A 117 -4.73 6.49 -3.55
C PHE A 117 -3.44 6.01 -4.21
N ASP A 118 -2.33 6.38 -3.58
CA ASP A 118 -0.98 6.01 -3.96
C ASP A 118 -0.39 5.04 -2.92
N LEU A 119 0.34 4.03 -3.40
CA LEU A 119 1.14 3.13 -2.59
C LEU A 119 2.61 3.24 -3.03
N THR A 120 3.44 3.84 -2.18
CA THR A 120 4.89 3.87 -2.38
C THR A 120 5.53 2.68 -1.68
N LEU A 121 6.41 1.97 -2.37
CA LEU A 121 7.11 0.79 -1.85
C LEU A 121 8.55 0.74 -2.37
N GLN A 122 9.41 0.00 -1.68
CA GLN A 122 10.74 -0.33 -2.16
C GLN A 122 10.99 -1.83 -1.99
N LEU A 123 11.33 -2.48 -3.10
CA LEU A 123 11.64 -3.91 -3.13
C LEU A 123 13.12 -4.14 -2.86
N CYS A 124 13.42 -5.14 -2.04
CA CYS A 124 14.78 -5.57 -1.73
C CYS A 124 14.88 -7.09 -1.80
N ASP A 125 16.03 -7.57 -2.28
CA ASP A 125 16.47 -8.95 -2.07
C ASP A 125 17.48 -8.98 -0.90
N LYS A 126 18.11 -10.13 -0.67
CA LYS A 126 19.11 -10.30 0.40
C LYS A 126 20.38 -9.44 0.25
N ASN A 127 20.62 -8.83 -0.91
CA ASN A 127 21.87 -8.13 -1.22
C ASN A 127 21.64 -6.64 -1.46
N ASN A 128 20.54 -6.26 -2.13
CA ASN A 128 20.30 -4.93 -2.66
C ASN A 128 18.81 -4.56 -2.65
N CYS A 129 18.54 -3.25 -2.74
CA CYS A 129 17.20 -2.74 -3.02
C CYS A 129 17.11 -2.15 -4.43
N LEU A 130 15.95 -2.34 -5.05
CA LEU A 130 15.57 -1.63 -6.26
C LEU A 130 15.25 -0.16 -5.93
N LEU A 131 15.10 0.66 -6.96
CA LEU A 131 14.60 2.01 -6.80
C LEU A 131 13.15 1.96 -6.25
N PRO A 132 12.76 2.93 -5.41
CA PRO A 132 11.38 3.03 -4.95
C PRO A 132 10.41 3.23 -6.11
N GLU A 133 9.23 2.65 -6.00
CA GLU A 133 8.14 2.76 -6.96
C GLU A 133 6.87 3.26 -6.27
N THR A 134 6.05 4.04 -6.97
CA THR A 134 4.74 4.48 -6.50
C THR A 134 3.67 3.98 -7.45
N LEU A 135 2.76 3.15 -6.93
CA LEU A 135 1.61 2.61 -7.65
C LEU A 135 0.37 3.46 -7.37
N GLN A 136 -0.46 3.70 -8.38
CA GLN A 136 -1.64 4.58 -8.27
C GLN A 136 -2.92 3.79 -8.53
N PHE A 137 -3.82 3.72 -7.55
CA PHE A 137 -5.06 2.94 -7.62
C PHE A 137 -6.29 3.83 -7.66
N VAL A 138 -7.34 3.38 -8.36
CA VAL A 138 -8.69 3.95 -8.34
C VAL A 138 -9.69 2.81 -8.17
N ILE A 139 -10.42 2.77 -7.06
CA ILE A 139 -11.29 1.63 -6.67
C ILE A 139 -12.68 2.03 -6.19
#